data_AF-A0A2D7PEE4-F1
#
_entry.id   AF-A0A2D7PEE4-F1
#
_cell.length_a   1.000
_cell.length_b   1.000
_cell.length_c   1.000
_cell.angle_alpha   90.00
_cell.angle_beta   90.00
_cell.angle_gamma   90.00
#
_symmetry.space_group_name_H-M   'P 1'
#
loop_
_entity.id
_entity.type
_entity.pdbx_description
1 polymer ?
#
loop_
_entity_poly.entity_id
_entity_poly.type
_entity_poly.pdbx_seq_one_letter_code
_entity_poly.pdbx_strand_id
1 'polypeptide(L)'
;MAVRKTKKGLALKRWFKEKWVDVRTGKPCGRRAGEKRGTPYCRPSKRVSNKTPKTSSEMSSSEKAKKIREKKSLGQPAGKPRRVKNVKRRKK
;
A
#
# COMPACT_ATOMS: atom_id res chain seq x y z
N MET A 1 6.37 0.19 19.56
CA MET A 1 7.31 1.08 18.85
C MET A 1 6.94 2.53 19.12
N ALA A 2 7.76 3.27 19.85
CA ALA A 2 7.50 4.69 20.12
C ALA A 2 7.79 5.52 18.85
N VAL A 3 6.74 6.00 18.18
CA VAL A 3 6.90 6.86 17.00
C VAL A 3 7.08 8.32 17.46
N ARG A 4 8.21 8.92 17.10
CA ARG A 4 8.58 10.31 17.44
C ARG A 4 7.49 11.31 17.06
N LYS A 5 7.32 12.39 17.84
CA LYS A 5 6.30 13.44 17.64
C LYS A 5 6.68 14.43 16.52
N THR A 6 6.90 13.92 15.30
CA THR A 6 7.21 14.75 14.11
C THR A 6 6.15 14.60 13.03
N LYS A 7 6.11 15.49 12.01
CA LYS A 7 5.22 15.33 10.84
C LYS A 7 5.36 13.95 10.17
N LYS A 8 6.60 13.45 10.05
CA LYS A 8 6.91 12.11 9.53
C LYS A 8 6.40 11.01 10.47
N GLY A 9 6.57 11.20 11.79
CA GLY A 9 6.04 10.27 12.78
C GLY A 9 4.50 10.21 12.80
N LEU A 10 3.82 11.34 12.66
CA LEU A 10 2.35 11.37 12.51
C LEU A 10 1.89 10.64 11.25
N ALA A 11 2.61 10.80 10.13
CA ALA A 11 2.32 10.05 8.91
C ALA A 11 2.50 8.54 9.10
N LEU A 12 3.53 8.12 9.85
CA LEU A 12 3.76 6.71 10.17
C LEU A 12 2.70 6.15 11.12
N LYS A 13 2.31 6.91 12.17
CA LYS A 13 1.18 6.55 13.03
C LYS A 13 -0.11 6.38 12.23
N ARG A 14 -0.39 7.29 11.28
CA ARG A 14 -1.53 7.18 10.37
C ARG A 14 -1.43 5.92 9.52
N TRP A 15 -0.25 5.63 8.96
CA TRP A 15 -0.02 4.42 8.17
C TRP A 15 -0.37 3.16 8.96
N PHE A 16 0.02 3.05 10.23
CA PHE A 16 -0.37 1.91 11.08
C PHE A 16 -1.88 1.84 11.31
N LYS A 17 -2.55 2.99 11.56
CA LYS A 17 -4.02 3.05 11.74
C LYS A 17 -4.80 2.68 10.46
N GLU A 18 -4.24 2.96 9.28
CA GLU A 18 -4.84 2.66 7.97
C GLU A 18 -4.88 1.16 7.64
N LYS A 19 -4.18 0.31 8.42
CA LYS A 19 -4.14 -1.16 8.27
C LYS A 19 -3.85 -1.57 6.82
N TRP A 20 -2.62 -1.35 6.37
CA TRP A 20 -2.22 -1.63 4.99
C TRP A 20 -2.13 -3.13 4.71
N VAL A 21 -2.74 -3.54 3.61
CA VAL A 21 -2.81 -4.95 3.16
C VAL A 21 -2.34 -5.07 1.72
N ASP A 22 -1.83 -6.25 1.36
CA ASP A 22 -1.63 -6.64 -0.04
C ASP A 22 -3.00 -6.88 -0.68
N VAL A 23 -3.34 -6.08 -1.69
CA VAL A 23 -4.63 -6.15 -2.39
C VAL A 23 -4.86 -7.53 -3.01
N ARG A 24 -3.79 -8.26 -3.35
CA ARG A 24 -3.89 -9.59 -3.97
C ARG A 24 -4.27 -10.68 -2.96
N THR A 25 -3.74 -10.61 -1.75
CA THR A 25 -3.79 -11.73 -0.80
C THR A 25 -4.55 -11.40 0.49
N GLY A 26 -4.88 -10.13 0.73
CA GLY A 26 -5.49 -9.66 1.98
C GLY A 26 -4.53 -9.68 3.19
N LYS A 27 -3.35 -10.29 3.05
CA LYS A 27 -2.33 -10.36 4.11
C LYS A 27 -1.77 -8.97 4.43
N PRO A 28 -1.20 -8.76 5.64
CA PRO A 28 -0.50 -7.53 5.96
C PRO A 28 0.51 -7.14 4.89
N CYS A 29 0.54 -5.85 4.55
CA CYS A 29 1.46 -5.30 3.58
C CYS A 29 2.91 -5.47 4.04
N GLY A 30 3.78 -5.82 3.10
CA GLY A 30 5.21 -6.03 3.34
C GLY A 30 5.63 -7.46 3.09
N ARG A 31 6.95 -7.66 2.99
CA ARG A 31 7.58 -8.97 2.87
C ARG A 31 8.62 -9.12 3.97
N ARG A 32 8.77 -10.34 4.48
CA ARG A 32 9.89 -10.72 5.34
C ARG A 32 11.03 -11.28 4.48
N ALA A 33 12.26 -11.23 4.99
CA ALA A 33 13.38 -11.91 4.35
C ALA A 33 13.09 -13.42 4.27
N GLY A 34 13.48 -14.06 3.16
CA GLY A 34 13.17 -15.47 2.88
C GLY A 34 11.73 -15.75 2.43
N GLU A 35 10.88 -14.73 2.33
CA GLU A 35 9.49 -14.93 1.95
C GLU A 35 9.31 -15.11 0.43
N LYS A 36 8.68 -16.22 0.03
CA LYS A 36 8.39 -16.57 -1.38
C LYS A 36 7.29 -15.70 -2.04
N ARG A 37 6.68 -14.76 -1.32
CA ARG A 37 5.68 -13.86 -1.90
C ARG A 37 6.34 -12.91 -2.90
N GLY A 38 5.78 -12.86 -4.11
CA GLY A 38 6.12 -11.83 -5.10
C GLY A 38 5.83 -10.41 -4.60
N THR A 39 6.16 -9.40 -5.41
CA THR A 39 6.01 -7.99 -5.02
C THR A 39 4.56 -7.64 -4.67
N PRO A 40 4.25 -7.28 -3.41
CA PRO A 40 2.88 -6.96 -3.01
C PRO A 40 2.46 -5.60 -3.54
N TYR A 41 1.17 -5.47 -3.87
CA TYR A 41 0.56 -4.17 -4.16
C TYR A 41 -0.23 -3.73 -2.94
N CYS A 42 0.38 -2.87 -2.14
CA CYS A 42 -0.18 -2.46 -0.87
C CYS A 42 -1.17 -1.31 -0.99
N ARG A 43 -2.32 -1.44 -0.33
CA ARG A 43 -3.30 -0.36 -0.13
C ARG A 43 -3.84 -0.36 1.29
N PRO A 44 -4.31 0.79 1.80
CA PRO A 44 -4.95 0.86 3.10
C PRO A 44 -6.30 0.11 3.04
N SER A 45 -6.62 -0.64 4.09
CA SER A 45 -7.95 -1.24 4.24
C SER A 45 -8.94 -0.28 4.89
N LYS A 46 -8.46 0.62 5.75
CA LYS A 46 -9.28 1.62 6.46
C LYS A 46 -8.92 3.04 6.06
N ARG A 47 -9.95 3.88 5.88
CA ARG A 47 -9.79 5.32 5.73
C ARG A 47 -9.63 5.96 7.10
N VAL A 48 -8.54 6.69 7.31
CA VAL A 48 -8.26 7.40 8.58
C VAL A 48 -8.30 8.92 8.39
N SER A 49 -7.99 9.42 7.20
CA SER A 49 -8.04 10.86 6.90
C SER A 49 -8.22 11.13 5.41
N ASN A 50 -8.37 12.41 5.04
CA ASN A 50 -8.37 12.85 3.63
C ASN A 50 -7.03 12.58 2.91
N LYS A 51 -5.94 12.47 3.67
CA LYS A 51 -4.62 12.10 3.14
C LYS A 51 -4.48 10.58 2.90
N THR A 52 -5.44 9.78 3.35
CA THR A 52 -5.45 8.34 3.08
C THR A 52 -5.81 8.12 1.61
N PRO A 53 -4.94 7.44 0.84
CA PRO A 53 -5.19 7.20 -0.58
C PRO A 53 -6.40 6.28 -0.79
N LYS A 54 -6.77 6.04 -2.04
CA LYS A 54 -7.83 5.09 -2.42
C LYS A 54 -7.58 3.74 -1.72
N THR A 55 -8.58 3.25 -0.97
CA THR A 55 -8.49 2.00 -0.19
C THR A 55 -8.60 0.78 -1.09
N SER A 56 -8.26 -0.40 -0.57
CA SER A 56 -8.45 -1.67 -1.29
C SER A 56 -9.92 -1.94 -1.61
N SER A 57 -10.85 -1.53 -0.75
CA SER A 57 -12.31 -1.66 -0.97
C SER A 57 -12.86 -0.72 -2.04
N GLU A 58 -12.25 0.46 -2.20
CA GLU A 58 -12.68 1.46 -3.20
C GLU A 58 -12.21 1.14 -4.63
N MET A 59 -11.28 0.19 -4.80
CA MET A 59 -10.77 -0.21 -6.11
C MET A 59 -11.67 -1.25 -6.77
N SER A 60 -11.93 -1.08 -8.07
CA SER A 60 -12.61 -2.12 -8.87
C SER A 60 -11.71 -3.34 -9.06
N SER A 61 -12.30 -4.50 -9.37
CA SER A 61 -11.55 -5.73 -9.67
C SER A 61 -10.55 -5.54 -10.82
N SER A 62 -10.94 -4.80 -11.87
CA SER A 62 -10.08 -4.48 -13.01
C SER A 62 -8.89 -3.59 -12.61
N GLU A 63 -9.12 -2.56 -11.78
CA GLU A 63 -8.06 -1.70 -11.26
C GLU A 63 -7.08 -2.49 -10.38
N LYS A 64 -7.59 -3.38 -9.52
CA LYS A 64 -6.78 -4.26 -8.68
C LYS A 64 -5.87 -5.14 -9.55
N ALA A 65 -6.46 -5.85 -10.52
CA ALA A 65 -5.72 -6.74 -11.41
C ALA A 65 -4.63 -6.01 -12.20
N LYS A 66 -4.97 -4.85 -12.80
CA LYS A 66 -4.01 -4.01 -13.55
C LYS A 66 -2.83 -3.58 -12.68
N LYS A 67 -3.11 -3.07 -11.47
CA LYS A 67 -2.06 -2.57 -10.57
C LYS A 67 -1.21 -3.68 -9.97
N ILE A 68 -1.79 -4.85 -9.70
CA ILE A 68 -1.04 -6.04 -9.28
C ILE A 68 -0.07 -6.47 -10.38
N ARG A 69 -0.53 -6.55 -11.65
CA ARG A 69 0.33 -6.92 -12.79
C ARG A 69 1.46 -5.91 -12.99
N GLU A 70 1.15 -4.61 -13.00
CA GLU A 70 2.14 -3.52 -13.11
C GLU A 70 3.19 -3.64 -11.99
N LYS A 71 2.74 -3.88 -10.75
CA LYS A 71 3.64 -3.98 -9.60
C LYS A 71 4.52 -5.23 -9.63
N LYS A 72 4.00 -6.36 -10.13
CA LYS A 72 4.77 -7.59 -10.32
C LYS A 72 5.87 -7.39 -11.38
N SER A 73 5.52 -6.85 -12.55
CA SER A 73 6.46 -6.59 -13.65
C SER A 73 7.56 -5.59 -13.26
N LEU A 74 7.19 -4.54 -12.52
CA LEU A 74 8.14 -3.52 -12.05
C LEU A 74 9.19 -4.07 -11.07
N GLY A 75 8.86 -5.15 -10.35
CA GLY A 75 9.71 -5.72 -9.31
C GLY A 75 9.96 -4.75 -8.14
N GLN A 76 10.85 -5.15 -7.24
CA GLN A 76 11.42 -4.29 -6.20
C GLN A 76 12.93 -4.58 -6.12
N PRO A 77 13.80 -3.65 -6.55
CA PRO A 77 15.23 -3.82 -6.41
C PRO A 77 15.65 -3.69 -4.94
N ALA A 78 16.86 -4.16 -4.62
CA ALA A 78 17.52 -3.78 -3.38
C ALA A 78 17.72 -2.25 -3.35
N GLY A 79 17.47 -1.61 -2.20
CA GLY A 79 17.56 -0.16 -2.05
C GLY A 79 16.26 0.58 -2.35
N LYS A 80 16.28 1.58 -3.26
CA LYS A 80 15.17 2.53 -3.44
C LYS A 80 13.93 1.83 -4.02
N PRO A 81 12.77 1.85 -3.32
CA PRO A 81 11.58 1.16 -3.79
C PRO A 81 11.00 1.84 -5.03
N ARG A 82 10.72 1.06 -6.07
CA ARG A 82 9.99 1.54 -7.25
C ARG A 82 8.48 1.58 -6.94
N ARG A 83 7.75 2.52 -7.55
CA ARG A 83 6.30 2.71 -7.27
C ARG A 83 5.52 2.74 -8.58
N VAL A 84 4.36 2.08 -8.59
CA VAL A 84 3.40 2.20 -9.69
C VAL A 84 2.69 3.55 -9.61
N LYS A 85 2.12 4.01 -10.74
CA LYS A 85 1.35 5.27 -10.75
C LYS A 85 0.18 5.19 -9.75
N ASN A 86 -0.01 6.26 -8.98
CA ASN A 86 -1.08 6.35 -7.99
C ASN A 86 -2.46 6.30 -8.66
N VAL A 87 -3.33 5.43 -8.15
CA VAL A 87 -4.76 5.46 -8.49
C VAL A 87 -5.40 6.60 -7.70
N LYS A 88 -5.89 7.61 -8.42
CA LYS A 88 -6.61 8.74 -7.85
C LYS A 88 -8.01 8.30 -7.43
N ARG A 89 -8.51 8.90 -6.36
CA ARG A 89 -9.93 8.81 -6.02
C ARG A 89 -10.72 9.62 -7.03
N ARG A 90 -11.94 9.18 -7.36
CA ARG A 90 -12.94 10.10 -7.88
C ARG A 90 -13.24 11.10 -6.75
N LYS A 91 -13.10 12.40 -7.02
CA LYS A 91 -13.64 13.41 -6.11
C LYS A 91 -15.15 13.15 -6.08
N LYS A 92 -15.71 12.97 -4.89
CA LYS A 92 -17.14 13.15 -4.70
C LYS A 92 -17.39 14.65 -4.73
#